data_AF-A0A839GY99-F1
#
_entry.id   AF-A0A839GY99-F1
#
_cell.length_a   1.000
_cell.length_b   1.000
_cell.length_c   1.000
_cell.angle_alpha   90.00
_cell.angle_beta   90.00
_cell.angle_gamma   90.00
#
_symmetry.space_group_name_H-M   'P 1'
#
loop_
_entity.id
_entity.type
_entity.pdbx_description
1 polymer ?
#
loop_
_entity_poly.entity_id
_entity_poly.type
_entity_poly.pdbx_seq_one_letter_code
_entity_poly.pdbx_strand_id
1 'polypeptide(L)'
;MLSSSKRLLYTKVLVVVSVAGSLCTSLTLRAGWGELYPFANWKLFTQPRGSNGLYSSYRIYTLQPGDSVFRRQPVRATRLFNQDDYVYALDYLVNSTLADSTGTGTSSLKLQALVKHLYPGATAYRVVRESTTPQQLLHQPHMYEADTVARF
;
A
#
# COMPACT_ATOMS: atom_id res chain seq x y z
N MET A 1 8.19 16.75 36.47
CA MET A 1 7.28 17.49 35.56
C MET A 1 8.06 18.64 34.92
N LEU A 2 8.04 18.75 33.59
CA LEU A 2 8.69 19.86 32.87
C LEU A 2 7.96 21.18 33.15
N SER A 3 8.72 22.28 33.32
CA SER A 3 8.12 23.63 33.51
C SER A 3 7.31 24.05 32.27
N SER A 4 6.25 24.84 32.48
CA SER A 4 5.33 25.28 31.42
C SER A 4 6.07 25.93 30.24
N SER A 5 7.06 26.79 30.51
CA SER A 5 7.86 27.46 29.48
C SER A 5 8.73 26.50 28.68
N LYS A 6 9.29 25.46 29.31
CA LYS A 6 10.08 24.43 28.62
C LYS A 6 9.19 23.56 27.74
N ARG A 7 7.98 23.20 28.21
CA ARG A 7 6.99 22.48 27.39
C ARG A 7 6.60 23.28 26.15
N LEU A 8 6.31 24.58 26.31
CA LEU A 8 5.97 25.45 25.18
C LEU A 8 7.11 25.53 24.14
N LEU A 9 8.36 25.68 24.60
CA LEU A 9 9.52 25.69 23.71
C LEU A 9 9.65 24.38 22.93
N TYR A 10 9.54 23.24 23.60
CA TYR A 10 9.58 21.93 22.93
C TYR A 10 8.46 21.78 21.90
N THR A 11 7.23 22.20 22.23
CA THR A 11 6.11 22.18 21.27
C THR A 11 6.42 23.03 20.04
N LYS A 12 6.94 24.26 20.22
CA LYS A 12 7.30 25.14 19.10
C LYS A 12 8.38 24.50 18.21
N VAL A 13 9.42 23.92 18.82
CA VAL A 13 10.47 23.20 18.08
C VAL A 13 9.87 22.02 17.33
N LEU A 14 9.00 21.22 17.96
CA LEU A 14 8.38 20.06 17.35
C LEU A 14 7.51 20.44 16.14
N VAL A 15 6.78 21.56 16.22
CA VAL A 15 6.00 22.10 15.09
C VAL A 15 6.91 22.46 13.92
N VAL A 16 8.00 23.19 14.17
CA VAL A 16 8.95 23.58 13.13
C VAL A 16 9.60 22.34 12.49
N VAL A 17 10.03 21.37 13.31
CA VAL A 17 10.59 20.10 12.83
C VAL A 17 9.57 19.32 12.00
N SER A 18 8.31 19.28 12.41
CA SER A 18 7.24 18.61 11.67
C SER A 18 7.00 19.26 10.31
N VAL A 19 6.93 20.60 10.26
CA VAL A 19 6.76 21.33 9.00
C VAL A 19 7.94 21.11 8.06
N ALA A 20 9.18 21.21 8.57
CA ALA A 20 10.38 20.96 7.79
C ALA A 20 10.44 19.51 7.30
N GLY A 21 10.12 18.55 8.16
CA GLY A 21 10.05 17.12 7.82
C GLY A 21 9.04 16.84 6.71
N SER A 22 7.82 17.39 6.80
CA SER A 22 6.79 17.25 5.77
C SER A 22 7.20 17.87 4.43
N LEU A 23 7.86 19.04 4.45
CA LEU A 23 8.39 19.67 3.23
C LEU A 23 9.49 18.82 2.59
N CYS A 24 10.44 18.33 3.39
CA CYS A 24 11.49 17.41 2.91
C CYS A 24 10.89 16.15 2.29
N THR A 25 9.92 15.50 2.95
CA THR A 25 9.22 14.33 2.41
C THR A 25 8.57 14.64 1.05
N SER A 26 7.99 15.83 0.88
CA SER A 26 7.39 16.20 -0.41
C SER A 26 8.41 16.24 -1.54
N LEU A 27 9.62 16.74 -1.27
CA LEU A 27 10.72 16.76 -2.24
C LEU A 27 11.25 15.36 -2.53
N THR A 28 11.42 14.52 -1.50
CA THR A 28 11.95 13.16 -1.66
C THR A 28 10.97 12.23 -2.37
N LEU A 29 9.66 12.38 -2.15
CA LEU A 29 8.63 11.65 -2.89
C LEU A 29 8.68 12.01 -4.38
N ARG A 30 8.88 13.28 -4.74
CA ARG A 30 9.06 13.69 -6.15
C ARG A 30 10.33 13.12 -6.78
N ALA A 31 11.40 12.99 -6.01
CA ALA A 31 12.65 12.38 -6.45
C ALA A 31 12.62 10.84 -6.45
N GLY A 32 11.54 10.22 -5.95
CA GLY A 32 11.39 8.76 -5.86
C GLY A 32 12.14 8.12 -4.68
N TRP A 33 12.66 8.90 -3.74
CA TRP A 33 13.40 8.40 -2.57
C TRP A 33 12.49 7.92 -1.43
N GLY A 34 11.18 8.14 -1.56
CA GLY A 34 10.19 7.72 -0.57
C GLY A 34 9.96 8.75 0.55
N GLU A 35 9.29 8.30 1.62
CA GLU A 35 8.91 9.11 2.78
C GLU A 35 10.02 9.10 3.84
N LEU A 36 10.64 10.25 4.10
CA LEU A 36 11.69 10.38 5.12
C LEU A 36 11.14 10.71 6.51
N TYR A 37 10.06 11.49 6.57
CA TYR A 37 9.39 11.85 7.81
C TYR A 37 8.06 11.08 7.92
N PRO A 38 7.92 10.13 8.87
CA PRO A 38 6.81 9.17 8.91
C PRO A 38 5.46 9.76 9.32
N PHE A 39 5.43 11.05 9.69
CA PHE A 39 4.21 11.81 10.01
C PHE A 39 3.91 12.86 8.94
N ALA A 40 4.58 12.80 7.78
CA ALA A 40 4.36 13.76 6.70
C ALA A 40 2.97 13.61 6.08
N ASN A 41 2.47 12.38 6.01
CA ASN A 41 1.14 12.07 5.54
C ASN A 41 0.34 11.36 6.63
N TRP A 42 -0.98 11.56 6.62
CA TRP A 42 -1.87 10.79 7.47
C TRP A 42 -1.99 9.37 6.91
N LYS A 43 -1.25 8.42 7.47
CA LYS A 43 -1.40 7.01 7.12
C LYS A 43 -2.79 6.57 7.58
N LEU A 44 -3.71 6.42 6.64
CA LEU A 44 -5.10 6.02 6.92
C LEU A 44 -5.17 4.58 7.45
N PHE A 45 -4.12 3.80 7.20
CA PHE A 45 -4.04 2.40 7.56
C PHE A 45 -2.63 2.10 8.07
N THR A 46 -2.53 1.59 9.29
CA THR A 46 -1.34 0.89 9.78
C THR A 46 -1.84 -0.36 10.47
N GLN A 47 -1.65 -1.53 9.85
CA GLN A 47 -1.96 -2.80 10.49
C GLN A 47 -0.71 -3.28 11.25
N PRO A 48 -0.74 -3.40 12.59
CA PRO A 48 0.28 -4.16 13.29
C PRO A 48 0.16 -5.62 12.85
N ARG A 49 1.09 -6.08 12.03
CA ARG A 49 1.16 -7.48 11.61
C ARG A 49 2.14 -8.21 12.53
N GLY A 50 1.62 -9.08 13.40
CA GLY A 50 2.45 -10.06 14.09
C GLY A 50 3.08 -11.03 13.08
N SER A 51 4.30 -11.50 13.35
CA SER A 51 4.97 -12.48 12.49
C SER A 51 4.56 -13.89 12.90
N ASN A 52 3.80 -14.56 12.04
CA ASN A 52 3.48 -15.98 12.20
C ASN A 52 4.41 -16.87 11.34
N GLY A 53 5.55 -16.34 10.88
CA GLY A 53 6.46 -17.06 9.97
C GLY A 53 5.99 -17.16 8.51
N LEU A 54 4.77 -16.68 8.21
CA LEU A 54 4.20 -16.59 6.88
C LEU A 54 3.83 -15.14 6.57
N TYR A 55 4.36 -14.61 5.47
CA TYR A 55 4.03 -13.28 4.97
C TYR A 55 3.12 -13.40 3.75
N SER A 56 1.92 -12.82 3.83
CA SER A 56 1.02 -12.72 2.69
C SER A 56 0.76 -11.26 2.32
N SER A 57 0.75 -11.00 1.02
CA SER A 57 0.43 -9.67 0.48
C SER A 57 -0.38 -9.80 -0.80
N TYR A 58 -1.34 -8.89 -0.99
CA TYR A 58 -2.08 -8.84 -2.24
C TYR A 58 -1.33 -8.01 -3.29
N ARG A 59 -1.31 -8.50 -4.53
CA ARG A 59 -0.70 -7.84 -5.69
C ARG A 59 -1.68 -7.76 -6.85
N ILE A 60 -1.48 -6.74 -7.67
CA ILE A 60 -2.25 -6.53 -8.89
C ILE A 60 -1.39 -6.97 -10.08
N TYR A 61 -1.98 -7.84 -10.87
CA TYR A 61 -1.49 -8.28 -12.16
C TYR A 61 -2.41 -7.72 -13.23
N THR A 62 -1.84 -7.22 -14.32
CA THR A 62 -2.63 -6.69 -15.44
C THR A 62 -2.23 -7.33 -16.75
N LEU A 63 -3.18 -7.41 -17.66
CA LEU A 63 -2.96 -7.70 -19.07
C LEU A 63 -2.97 -6.38 -19.82
N GLN A 64 -1.91 -6.08 -20.57
CA GLN A 64 -1.86 -4.90 -21.43
C GLN A 64 -2.44 -5.21 -22.81
N PRO A 65 -2.86 -4.19 -23.58
CA PRO A 65 -3.28 -4.40 -24.97
C PRO A 65 -2.17 -5.09 -25.78
N GLY A 66 -2.50 -6.24 -26.38
CA GLY A 66 -1.55 -7.04 -27.17
C GLY A 66 -0.72 -8.06 -26.37
N ASP A 67 -0.78 -8.05 -25.04
CA ASP A 67 -0.13 -9.08 -24.21
C ASP A 67 -1.00 -10.34 -24.10
N SER A 68 -0.34 -11.50 -24.00
CA SER A 68 -0.98 -12.80 -23.72
C SER A 68 -0.81 -13.28 -22.27
N VAL A 69 -0.01 -12.57 -21.47
CA VAL A 69 0.35 -12.98 -20.10
C VAL A 69 0.14 -11.82 -19.13
N PHE A 70 -0.49 -12.13 -17.99
CA PHE A 70 -0.62 -11.20 -16.88
C PHE A 70 0.74 -10.86 -16.28
N ARG A 71 1.04 -9.57 -16.12
CA ARG A 71 2.27 -9.08 -15.52
C ARG A 71 2.00 -8.38 -14.19
N ARG A 72 2.82 -8.68 -13.19
CA ARG A 72 2.80 -7.98 -11.89
C ARG A 72 3.10 -6.51 -12.11
N GLN A 73 2.25 -5.64 -11.57
CA GLN A 73 2.44 -4.21 -11.66
C GLN A 73 3.08 -3.64 -10.39
N PRO A 74 4.11 -2.77 -10.52
CA PRO A 74 4.67 -2.09 -9.37
C PRO A 74 3.69 -1.02 -8.89
N VAL A 75 3.41 -1.03 -7.58
CA VAL A 75 2.65 0.06 -6.94
C VAL A 75 3.58 1.26 -6.82
N ARG A 76 3.18 2.39 -7.41
CA ARG A 76 3.95 3.64 -7.35
C ARG A 76 3.29 4.62 -6.37
N ALA A 77 4.09 5.26 -5.54
CA ALA A 77 3.61 6.35 -4.70
C ALA A 77 3.09 7.50 -5.56
N THR A 78 2.05 8.18 -5.10
CA THR A 78 1.53 9.41 -5.68
C THR A 78 1.72 10.57 -4.71
N ARG A 79 1.28 11.77 -5.10
CA ARG A 79 1.33 12.95 -4.22
C ARG A 79 0.50 12.77 -2.94
N LEU A 80 -0.59 12.02 -3.02
CA LEU A 80 -1.58 11.90 -1.95
C LEU A 80 -1.44 10.61 -1.15
N PHE A 81 -0.88 9.56 -1.75
CA PHE A 81 -0.78 8.23 -1.13
C PHE A 81 0.61 7.64 -1.36
N ASN A 82 1.21 7.11 -0.30
CA ASN A 82 2.46 6.36 -0.39
C ASN A 82 2.18 4.90 -0.83
N GLN A 83 3.24 4.11 -0.98
CA GLN A 83 3.12 2.71 -1.38
C GLN A 83 2.37 1.86 -0.33
N ASP A 84 2.56 2.14 0.96
CA ASP A 84 1.91 1.41 2.05
C ASP A 84 0.40 1.64 2.03
N ASP A 85 -0.04 2.88 1.80
CA ASP A 85 -1.46 3.25 1.71
C ASP A 85 -2.18 2.41 0.65
N TYR A 86 -1.55 2.20 -0.51
CA TYR A 86 -2.08 1.36 -1.56
C TYR A 86 -2.12 -0.12 -1.18
N VAL A 87 -1.07 -0.63 -0.53
CA VAL A 87 -1.04 -2.01 -0.05
C VAL A 87 -2.16 -2.25 0.95
N TYR A 88 -2.38 -1.32 1.89
CA TYR A 88 -3.43 -1.44 2.88
C TYR A 88 -4.84 -1.25 2.31
N ALA A 89 -5.03 -0.29 1.40
CA ALA A 89 -6.31 -0.10 0.73
C ALA A 89 -6.69 -1.34 -0.10
N LEU A 90 -5.72 -1.93 -0.80
CA LEU A 90 -5.91 -3.17 -1.53
C LEU A 90 -6.26 -4.33 -0.58
N ASP A 91 -5.51 -4.48 0.50
CA ASP A 91 -5.75 -5.52 1.51
C ASP A 91 -7.15 -5.41 2.12
N TYR A 92 -7.55 -4.20 2.53
CA TYR A 92 -8.88 -3.93 3.06
C TYR A 92 -9.99 -4.28 2.04
N LEU A 93 -9.88 -3.80 0.80
CA LEU A 93 -10.91 -4.02 -0.21
C LEU A 93 -11.00 -5.48 -0.66
N VAL A 94 -9.88 -6.19 -0.75
CA VAL A 94 -9.87 -7.62 -1.06
C VAL A 94 -10.53 -8.40 0.07
N ASN A 95 -10.13 -8.18 1.33
CA ASN A 95 -10.73 -8.88 2.46
C ASN A 95 -12.22 -8.55 2.61
N SER A 96 -12.62 -7.31 2.35
CA SER A 96 -14.04 -6.91 2.31
C SER A 96 -14.82 -7.57 1.17
N THR A 97 -14.17 -7.82 0.02
CA THR A 97 -14.79 -8.53 -1.11
C THR A 97 -14.92 -10.03 -0.80
N LEU A 98 -13.91 -10.64 -0.18
CA LEU A 98 -13.94 -12.06 0.21
C LEU A 98 -14.94 -12.32 1.35
N ALA A 99 -15.17 -11.34 2.22
CA ALA A 99 -16.11 -11.44 3.34
C ALA A 99 -17.55 -11.05 2.96
N ASP A 100 -17.81 -10.53 1.75
CA ASP A 100 -19.15 -10.14 1.30
C ASP A 100 -20.03 -11.37 1.03
N SER A 101 -20.62 -11.90 2.09
CA SER A 101 -21.60 -12.99 2.04
C SER A 101 -22.99 -12.53 1.59
N THR A 102 -23.24 -11.22 1.58
CA THR A 102 -24.54 -10.64 1.22
C THR A 102 -24.77 -10.56 -0.29
N GLY A 103 -23.69 -10.71 -1.09
CA GLY A 103 -23.76 -10.73 -2.55
C GLY A 103 -24.10 -9.37 -3.18
N THR A 104 -24.03 -8.27 -2.42
CA THR A 104 -24.35 -6.94 -2.93
C THR A 104 -23.35 -6.47 -3.99
N GLY A 105 -22.14 -7.04 -4.01
CA GLY A 105 -21.10 -6.72 -5.00
C GLY A 105 -20.47 -5.34 -4.81
N THR A 106 -20.89 -4.57 -3.81
CA THR A 106 -20.42 -3.21 -3.54
C THR A 106 -18.92 -3.17 -3.28
N SER A 107 -18.41 -4.15 -2.52
CA SER A 107 -16.98 -4.28 -2.22
C SER A 107 -16.17 -4.63 -3.47
N SER A 108 -16.71 -5.51 -4.31
CA SER A 108 -16.11 -5.89 -5.60
C SER A 108 -16.02 -4.70 -6.56
N LEU A 109 -17.07 -3.87 -6.63
CA LEU A 109 -17.07 -2.64 -7.43
C LEU A 109 -16.01 -1.63 -6.95
N LYS A 110 -15.88 -1.45 -5.62
CA LYS A 110 -14.84 -0.57 -5.05
C LYS A 110 -13.44 -1.09 -5.35
N LEU A 111 -13.22 -2.40 -5.24
CA LEU A 111 -11.96 -3.04 -5.60
C LEU A 111 -11.65 -2.85 -7.09
N GLN A 112 -12.62 -3.08 -7.98
CA GLN A 112 -12.46 -2.85 -9.41
C GLN A 112 -12.13 -1.38 -9.72
N ALA A 113 -12.80 -0.44 -9.06
CA ALA A 113 -12.56 0.99 -9.23
C ALA A 113 -11.14 1.38 -8.82
N LEU A 114 -10.65 0.88 -7.68
CA LEU A 114 -9.26 1.10 -7.25
C LEU A 114 -8.28 0.56 -8.29
N VAL A 115 -8.47 -0.67 -8.75
CA VAL A 115 -7.54 -1.33 -9.68
C VAL A 115 -7.50 -0.61 -11.03
N LYS A 116 -8.65 -0.18 -11.56
CA LYS A 116 -8.74 0.65 -12.77
C LYS A 116 -8.12 2.03 -12.60
N HIS A 117 -8.28 2.65 -11.42
CA HIS A 117 -7.65 3.94 -11.12
C HIS A 117 -6.12 3.84 -11.12
N LEU A 118 -5.57 2.75 -10.57
CA LEU A 118 -4.13 2.53 -10.51
C LEU A 118 -3.52 2.18 -11.88
N TYR A 119 -4.25 1.45 -12.72
CA TYR A 119 -3.76 0.96 -14.01
C TYR A 119 -4.78 1.14 -15.15
N PRO A 120 -5.14 2.39 -15.52
CA PRO A 120 -6.26 2.69 -16.42
C PRO A 120 -6.11 2.17 -17.87
N GLY A 121 -4.90 1.79 -18.29
CA GLY A 121 -4.61 1.29 -19.64
C GLY A 121 -4.69 -0.22 -19.83
N ALA A 122 -4.96 -0.99 -18.76
CA ALA A 122 -5.01 -2.45 -18.83
C ALA A 122 -6.36 -2.97 -19.36
N THR A 123 -6.30 -4.03 -20.16
CA THR A 123 -7.46 -4.72 -20.72
C THR A 123 -8.12 -5.68 -19.74
N ALA A 124 -7.33 -6.29 -18.86
CA ALA A 124 -7.86 -7.19 -17.82
C ALA A 124 -7.02 -7.09 -16.54
N TYR A 125 -7.64 -7.44 -15.42
CA TYR A 125 -7.06 -7.31 -14.10
C TYR A 125 -7.19 -8.60 -13.31
N ARG A 126 -6.14 -8.92 -12.55
CA ARG A 126 -6.10 -10.06 -11.64
C ARG A 126 -5.49 -9.63 -10.33
N VAL A 127 -6.22 -9.84 -9.24
CA VAL A 127 -5.69 -9.64 -7.89
C VAL A 127 -5.26 -10.99 -7.35
N VAL A 128 -4.03 -11.07 -6.86
CA VAL A 128 -3.37 -12.30 -6.45
C VAL A 128 -2.90 -12.15 -5.00
N ARG A 129 -3.13 -13.16 -4.16
CA ARG A 129 -2.49 -13.30 -2.87
C ARG A 129 -1.13 -13.97 -3.10
N GLU A 130 -0.05 -13.23 -2.86
CA GLU A 130 1.30 -13.76 -2.83
C GLU A 130 1.66 -14.13 -1.39
N SER A 131 2.03 -15.39 -1.16
CA SER A 131 2.47 -15.91 0.13
C SER A 131 3.93 -16.35 0.06
N THR A 132 4.72 -15.98 1.07
CA THR A 132 6.13 -16.36 1.18
C THR A 132 6.55 -16.48 2.64
N THR A 133 7.54 -17.31 2.91
CA THR A 133 8.19 -17.38 4.23
C THR A 133 9.42 -16.46 4.26
N PRO A 134 9.84 -15.95 5.43
CA PRO A 134 11.07 -15.16 5.53
C PRO A 134 12.30 -15.88 4.95
N GLN A 135 12.38 -17.20 5.16
CA GLN A 135 13.48 -18.01 4.63
C GLN A 135 13.47 -18.07 3.10
N GLN A 136 12.31 -18.24 2.47
CA GLN A 136 12.19 -18.19 1.02
C GLN A 136 12.50 -16.80 0.47
N LEU A 137 12.06 -15.73 1.15
CA LEU A 137 12.37 -14.36 0.72
C LEU A 137 13.88 -14.08 0.69
N LEU A 138 14.63 -14.62 1.66
CA LEU A 138 16.08 -14.43 1.76
C LEU A 138 16.86 -15.21 0.69
N HIS A 139 16.41 -16.42 0.34
CA HIS A 139 17.16 -17.30 -0.56
C HIS A 139 16.63 -17.31 -2.00
N GLN A 140 15.35 -17.00 -2.19
CA GLN A 140 14.62 -17.08 -3.47
C GLN A 140 13.55 -15.98 -3.55
N PRO A 141 13.93 -14.69 -3.64
CA PRO A 141 12.99 -13.55 -3.55
C PRO A 141 11.94 -13.50 -4.67
N HIS A 142 12.12 -14.31 -5.72
CA HIS A 142 11.18 -14.42 -6.85
C HIS A 142 10.19 -15.58 -6.70
N MET A 143 10.34 -16.42 -5.67
CA MET A 143 9.47 -17.57 -5.42
C MET A 143 8.42 -17.20 -4.39
N TYR A 144 7.16 -17.19 -4.83
CA TYR A 144 5.99 -16.97 -3.99
C TYR A 144 4.83 -17.82 -4.51
N GLU A 145 4.04 -18.36 -3.57
CA GLU A 145 2.78 -19.01 -3.90
C GLU A 145 1.75 -17.93 -4.26
N ALA A 146 1.02 -18.14 -5.34
CA ALA A 146 0.23 -17.10 -6.00
C ALA A 146 -1.21 -17.57 -6.27
N ASP A 147 -2.14 -17.19 -5.39
CA ASP A 147 -3.56 -17.53 -5.52
C ASP A 147 -4.36 -16.37 -6.07
N THR A 148 -5.10 -16.58 -7.16
CA THR A 148 -5.99 -15.54 -7.69
C THR A 148 -7.21 -15.39 -6.80
N VAL A 149 -7.41 -14.19 -6.25
CA VAL A 149 -8.53 -13.87 -5.35
C VAL A 149 -9.62 -13.05 -6.01
N ALA A 150 -9.31 -12.29 -7.06
CA ALA A 150 -10.30 -11.55 -7.85
C ALA A 150 -9.85 -11.38 -9.32
N ARG A 151 -10.82 -11.24 -10.24
CA ARG A 151 -10.60 -10.95 -11.67
C ARG A 151 -11.61 -9.91 -12.16
N PHE A 152 -11.17 -9.00 -13.03
CA PHE A 152 -11.98 -7.94 -13.61
C PHE A 152 -11.62 -7.66 -15.06
#